data_AF-A0A5E5BR98-F1
#
_entry.id   AF-A0A5E5BR98-F1
#
_cell.length_a   1.000
_cell.length_b   1.000
_cell.length_c   1.000
_cell.angle_alpha   90.00
_cell.angle_beta   90.00
_cell.angle_gamma   90.00
#
_symmetry.space_group_name_H-M   'P 1'
#
loop_
_entity.id
_entity.type
_entity.pdbx_description
1 polymer ?
#
loop_
_entity_poly.entity_id
_entity_poly.type
_entity_poly.pdbx_seq_one_letter_code
_entity_poly.pdbx_strand_id
1 'polypeptide(L)'
;MLVFCSPAFAEETTLCHSFEEIYFSCHINNNIISLCASGNLSPERGYVQYRYGKIENIEFQHPKNPAPPPKKRIEISEITIGHIDFTNIKFRSDSYAYEIYQGFPSGLYVKHDGKLIFNHQCDVGIYQQLNQRIFRGLETVAPDSNIDD
;
A
#
# COMPACT_ATOMS: atom_id res chain seq x y z
N MET A 1 -40.32 13.27 -17.59
CA MET A 1 -39.43 12.10 -17.40
C MET A 1 -38.07 12.64 -16.99
N LEU A 2 -37.75 12.63 -15.69
CA LEU A 2 -36.48 13.11 -15.17
C LEU A 2 -35.44 12.00 -15.30
N VAL A 3 -34.43 12.20 -16.13
CA VAL A 3 -33.26 11.31 -16.24
C VAL A 3 -32.29 11.71 -15.13
N PHE A 4 -32.22 10.92 -14.07
CA PHE A 4 -31.15 11.03 -13.08
C PHE A 4 -29.91 10.35 -13.65
N CYS A 5 -28.94 11.13 -14.11
CA CYS A 5 -27.60 10.64 -14.37
C CYS A 5 -26.95 10.33 -13.02
N SER A 6 -26.90 9.06 -12.64
CA SER A 6 -26.15 8.66 -11.45
C SER A 6 -24.66 8.78 -11.77
N PRO A 7 -23.83 9.38 -10.89
CA PRO A 7 -22.39 9.36 -11.08
C PRO A 7 -21.94 7.89 -11.09
N ALA A 8 -21.30 7.46 -12.17
CA ALA A 8 -20.60 6.20 -12.20
C ALA A 8 -19.42 6.32 -11.23
N PHE A 9 -19.54 5.72 -10.05
CA PHE A 9 -18.36 5.44 -9.23
C PHE A 9 -17.50 4.48 -10.07
N ALA A 10 -16.38 4.98 -10.58
CA ALA A 10 -15.36 4.11 -11.14
C ALA A 10 -14.93 3.17 -10.01
N GLU A 11 -15.15 1.87 -10.19
CA GLU A 11 -14.72 0.87 -9.23
C GLU A 11 -13.19 0.92 -9.15
N GLU A 12 -12.65 1.18 -7.95
CA GLU A 12 -11.21 1.23 -7.74
C GLU A 12 -10.63 -0.14 -8.09
N THR A 13 -9.85 -0.22 -9.17
CA THR A 13 -9.27 -1.48 -9.60
C THR A 13 -8.25 -1.94 -8.57
N THR A 14 -8.44 -3.15 -8.02
CA THR A 14 -7.71 -3.65 -6.87
C THR A 14 -7.47 -5.15 -6.94
N LEU A 15 -6.42 -5.62 -6.25
CA LEU A 15 -6.16 -7.04 -5.99
C LEU A 15 -6.79 -7.51 -4.67
N CYS A 16 -7.52 -6.65 -3.96
CA CYS A 16 -8.24 -7.00 -2.75
C CYS A 16 -9.48 -7.83 -3.07
N HIS A 17 -9.79 -8.81 -2.21
CA HIS A 17 -11.03 -9.56 -2.26
C HIS A 17 -12.21 -8.68 -1.84
N SER A 18 -13.42 -9.06 -2.25
CA SER A 18 -14.63 -8.27 -2.00
C SER A 18 -15.00 -8.05 -0.54
N PHE A 19 -14.47 -8.88 0.38
CA PHE A 19 -14.68 -8.74 1.82
C PHE A 19 -13.54 -7.97 2.52
N GLU A 20 -12.50 -7.59 1.79
CA GLU A 20 -11.36 -6.83 2.29
C GLU A 20 -11.57 -5.33 2.08
N GLU A 21 -11.01 -4.55 2.99
CA GLU A 21 -10.89 -3.10 2.83
C GLU A 21 -9.64 -2.78 2.01
N ILE A 22 -9.79 -1.91 1.02
CA ILE A 22 -8.68 -1.37 0.25
C ILE A 22 -8.04 -0.26 1.08
N TYR A 23 -6.81 -0.48 1.54
CA TYR A 23 -6.01 0.57 2.20
C TYR A 23 -5.28 1.44 1.19
N PHE A 24 -4.84 0.82 0.10
CA PHE A 24 -4.19 1.48 -1.03
C PHE A 24 -4.39 0.61 -2.26
N SER A 25 -4.63 1.21 -3.42
CA SER A 25 -4.54 0.51 -4.70
C SER A 25 -4.06 1.47 -5.79
N CYS A 26 -3.10 1.04 -6.61
CA CYS A 26 -2.77 1.80 -7.82
C CYS A 26 -2.15 0.91 -8.91
N HIS A 27 -2.27 1.37 -10.16
CA HIS A 27 -1.61 0.75 -11.30
C HIS A 27 -0.15 1.20 -11.39
N ILE A 28 0.73 0.24 -11.65
CA ILE A 28 2.14 0.47 -11.97
C ILE A 28 2.48 -0.35 -13.22
N ASN A 29 2.65 0.35 -14.35
CA ASN A 29 2.78 -0.24 -15.67
C ASN A 29 1.57 -1.15 -16.03
N ASN A 30 1.80 -2.46 -16.12
CA ASN A 30 0.77 -3.46 -16.43
C ASN A 30 0.29 -4.25 -15.19
N ASN A 31 0.79 -3.88 -14.01
CA ASN A 31 0.50 -4.54 -12.75
C ASN A 31 -0.22 -3.56 -11.81
N ILE A 32 -0.80 -4.10 -10.75
CA ILE A 32 -1.50 -3.38 -9.70
C ILE A 32 -0.74 -3.67 -8.39
N ILE A 33 -0.55 -2.63 -7.59
CA ILE A 33 -0.20 -2.78 -6.18
C ILE A 33 -1.45 -2.53 -5.35
N SER A 34 -1.72 -3.42 -4.39
CA SER A 34 -2.82 -3.22 -3.44
C SER A 34 -2.39 -3.58 -2.03
N LEU A 35 -2.84 -2.78 -1.08
CA LEU A 35 -2.75 -3.08 0.35
C LEU A 35 -4.15 -3.40 0.84
N CYS A 36 -4.36 -4.65 1.23
CA CYS A 36 -5.68 -5.20 1.54
C CYS A 36 -5.76 -5.57 3.01
N ALA A 37 -6.86 -5.21 3.66
CA ALA A 37 -7.04 -5.44 5.08
C ALA A 37 -8.35 -6.18 5.38
N SER A 38 -8.35 -7.04 6.40
CA SER A 38 -9.58 -7.64 6.91
C SER A 38 -9.58 -7.69 8.43
N GLY A 39 -10.65 -7.16 9.03
CA GLY A 39 -10.79 -7.08 10.49
C GLY A 39 -9.70 -6.27 11.20
N ASN A 40 -8.96 -5.42 10.47
CA ASN A 40 -7.82 -4.69 10.99
C ASN A 40 -8.26 -3.42 11.74
N LEU A 41 -8.52 -3.60 13.04
CA LEU A 41 -9.03 -2.55 13.93
C LEU A 41 -7.94 -1.98 14.87
N SER A 42 -6.77 -2.62 14.90
CA SER A 42 -5.57 -2.20 15.62
C SER A 42 -4.36 -2.98 15.07
N PRO A 43 -3.11 -2.56 15.36
CA PRO A 43 -1.91 -3.29 14.94
C PRO A 43 -1.88 -4.76 15.39
N GLU A 44 -2.61 -5.08 16.46
CA GLU A 44 -2.69 -6.41 17.09
C GLU A 44 -3.87 -7.27 16.58
N ARG A 45 -4.70 -6.76 15.66
CA ARG A 45 -5.95 -7.43 15.24
C ARG A 45 -6.15 -7.42 13.73
N GLY A 46 -6.78 -8.49 13.23
CA GLY A 46 -7.03 -8.68 11.80
C GLY A 46 -5.73 -8.94 11.04
N TYR A 47 -5.75 -8.75 9.73
CA TYR A 47 -4.54 -8.82 8.91
C TYR A 47 -4.50 -7.68 7.90
N VAL A 48 -3.29 -7.41 7.43
CA VAL A 48 -3.02 -6.59 6.25
C VAL A 48 -2.08 -7.38 5.35
N GLN A 49 -2.35 -7.37 4.05
CA GLN A 49 -1.55 -8.05 3.05
C GLN A 49 -1.27 -7.11 1.87
N TYR A 50 -0.01 -7.00 1.51
CA TYR A 50 0.44 -6.41 0.25
C TYR A 50 0.30 -7.43 -0.88
N ARG A 51 -0.18 -6.99 -2.05
CA ARG A 51 -0.29 -7.80 -3.27
C ARG A 51 0.25 -7.01 -4.46
N TYR A 52 0.97 -7.69 -5.35
CA TYR A 52 1.48 -7.18 -6.61
C TYR A 52 1.17 -8.17 -7.74
N GLY A 53 0.66 -7.68 -8.86
CA GLY A 53 0.39 -8.49 -10.05
C GLY A 53 -0.83 -8.01 -10.82
N LYS A 54 -1.57 -8.96 -11.41
CA LYS A 54 -2.80 -8.71 -12.19
C LYS A 54 -4.00 -9.31 -11.46
N ILE A 55 -5.22 -8.85 -11.80
CA ILE A 55 -6.49 -9.28 -11.15
C ILE A 55 -6.60 -10.80 -11.01
N GLU A 56 -6.14 -11.55 -12.01
CA GLU A 56 -6.22 -13.02 -12.04
C GLU A 56 -4.86 -13.71 -11.80
N ASN A 57 -3.79 -12.95 -11.53
CA ASN A 57 -2.45 -13.49 -11.36
C ASN A 57 -1.64 -12.62 -10.39
N ILE A 58 -1.69 -12.98 -9.11
CA ILE A 58 -0.84 -12.37 -8.08
C ILE A 58 0.57 -12.94 -8.23
N GLU A 59 1.53 -12.06 -8.55
CA GLU A 59 2.93 -12.41 -8.75
C GLU A 59 3.69 -12.42 -7.41
N PHE A 60 3.30 -11.54 -6.48
CA PHE A 60 3.90 -11.46 -5.16
C PHE A 60 2.87 -11.00 -4.11
N GLN A 61 2.96 -11.57 -2.91
CA GLN A 61 2.16 -11.14 -1.77
C GLN A 61 2.92 -11.24 -0.46
N HIS A 62 2.74 -10.26 0.42
CA HIS A 62 3.38 -10.21 1.73
C HIS A 62 2.40 -9.82 2.84
N PRO A 63 2.33 -10.58 3.94
CA PRO A 63 2.95 -11.89 4.13
C PRO A 63 2.41 -12.93 3.13
N LYS A 64 3.16 -14.00 2.87
CA LYS A 64 2.76 -15.05 1.90
C LYS A 64 1.38 -15.61 2.20
N ASN A 65 1.01 -15.77 3.46
CA ASN A 65 -0.36 -16.09 3.87
C ASN A 65 -0.89 -14.97 4.76
N PRO A 66 -2.13 -14.49 4.56
CA PRO A 66 -2.74 -13.52 5.46
C PRO A 66 -2.76 -14.07 6.89
N ALA A 67 -2.17 -13.34 7.83
CA ALA A 67 -2.11 -13.75 9.22
C ALA A 67 -2.22 -12.55 10.15
N PRO A 68 -2.93 -12.66 11.29
CA PRO A 68 -2.87 -11.69 12.39
C PRO A 68 -1.62 -11.90 13.25
N PRO A 69 -1.10 -10.88 13.97
CA PRO A 69 -1.40 -9.44 13.85
C PRO A 69 -0.51 -8.75 12.78
N PRO A 70 -0.95 -7.69 12.07
CA PRO A 70 -0.10 -7.02 11.07
C PRO A 70 1.17 -6.36 11.63
N LYS A 71 1.21 -6.11 12.94
CA LYS A 71 2.37 -5.55 13.65
C LYS A 71 3.70 -6.23 13.26
N LYS A 72 4.75 -5.44 13.08
CA LYS A 72 6.10 -5.86 12.65
C LYS A 72 6.17 -6.56 11.30
N ARG A 73 5.07 -6.63 10.54
CA ARG A 73 5.04 -7.23 9.20
C ARG A 73 4.84 -6.20 8.12
N ILE A 74 4.00 -5.22 8.39
CA ILE A 74 3.77 -4.03 7.57
C ILE A 74 3.60 -2.86 8.53
N GLU A 75 4.35 -1.79 8.32
CA GLU A 75 4.46 -0.65 9.23
C GLU A 75 4.30 0.66 8.47
N ILE A 76 3.90 1.71 9.19
CA ILE A 76 3.88 3.07 8.67
C ILE A 76 5.15 3.78 9.12
N SER A 77 5.77 4.55 8.23
CA SER A 77 6.76 5.57 8.57
C SER A 77 6.26 6.94 8.11
N GLU A 78 6.52 7.95 8.92
CA GLU A 78 6.22 9.34 8.58
C GLU A 78 7.54 10.10 8.43
N ILE A 79 7.73 10.76 7.27
CA ILE A 79 8.95 11.50 6.94
C ILE A 79 8.58 12.94 6.67
N THR A 80 9.31 13.87 7.27
CA THR A 80 9.15 15.30 6.97
C THR A 80 10.33 15.77 6.11
N ILE A 81 10.04 16.23 4.89
CA ILE A 81 11.04 16.86 4.01
C ILE A 81 10.69 18.34 3.89
N GLY A 82 11.51 19.20 4.50
CA GLY A 82 11.23 20.64 4.61
C GLY A 82 10.02 20.90 5.49
N HIS A 83 8.88 21.23 4.87
CA HIS A 83 7.60 21.50 5.56
C HIS A 83 6.47 20.59 5.08
N ILE A 84 6.80 19.49 4.41
CA ILE A 84 5.83 18.54 3.85
C ILE A 84 6.04 17.20 4.54
N ASP A 85 4.95 16.66 5.07
CA ASP A 85 4.91 15.32 5.67
C ASP A 85 4.49 14.30 4.60
N PHE A 86 5.25 13.21 4.56
CA PHE A 86 5.03 12.05 3.70
C PHE A 86 4.71 10.85 4.58
N THR A 87 3.78 10.02 4.11
CA THR A 87 3.42 8.76 4.76
C THR A 87 3.87 7.62 3.88
N ASN A 88 4.68 6.75 4.44
CA ASN A 88 5.19 5.57 3.78
C ASN A 88 4.63 4.31 4.44
N ILE A 89 4.39 3.28 3.63
CA ILE A 89 4.06 1.94 4.11
C ILE A 89 5.23 1.05 3.75
N LYS A 90 5.83 0.43 4.76
CA LYS A 90 7.06 -0.35 4.59
C LYS A 90 6.95 -1.76 5.12
N PHE A 91 7.70 -2.65 4.50
CA PHE A 91 7.95 -4.00 4.99
C PHE A 91 9.22 -4.58 4.38
N ARG A 92 9.69 -5.69 4.95
CA ARG A 92 10.77 -6.50 4.38
C ARG A 92 10.26 -7.90 4.04
N SER A 93 10.79 -8.44 2.95
CA SER A 93 10.63 -9.84 2.56
C SER A 93 12.01 -10.33 2.11
N ASP A 94 12.60 -11.23 2.89
CA ASP A 94 13.99 -11.65 2.71
C ASP A 94 14.98 -10.46 2.64
N SER A 95 15.82 -10.39 1.59
CA SER A 95 16.77 -9.28 1.34
C SER A 95 16.13 -8.05 0.70
N TYR A 96 14.81 -8.07 0.46
CA TYR A 96 14.08 -6.99 -0.17
C TYR A 96 13.41 -6.09 0.86
N ALA A 97 13.50 -4.78 0.65
CA ALA A 97 12.71 -3.76 1.34
C ALA A 97 11.74 -3.13 0.34
N TYR A 98 10.48 -3.01 0.77
CA TYR A 98 9.41 -2.44 -0.02
C TYR A 98 8.89 -1.21 0.70
N GLU A 99 8.68 -0.14 -0.05
CA GLU A 99 8.17 1.13 0.44
C GLU A 99 7.13 1.65 -0.54
N ILE A 100 5.87 1.69 -0.11
CA ILE A 100 4.83 2.46 -0.80
C ILE A 100 4.92 3.88 -0.28
N TYR A 101 5.34 4.81 -1.13
CA TYR A 101 5.39 6.22 -0.77
C TYR A 101 4.09 6.90 -1.19
N GLN A 102 3.46 7.59 -0.24
CA GLN A 102 2.28 8.41 -0.49
C GLN A 102 2.70 9.88 -0.64
N GLY A 103 2.46 10.45 -1.81
CA GLY A 103 2.83 11.82 -2.13
C GLY A 103 2.32 12.26 -3.50
N PHE A 104 2.98 13.26 -4.07
CA PHE A 104 2.75 13.72 -5.44
C PHE A 104 4.08 13.69 -6.20
N PRO A 105 4.49 12.54 -6.75
CA PRO A 105 3.71 11.33 -7.02
C PRO A 105 3.60 10.35 -5.83
N SER A 106 2.62 9.43 -5.88
CA SER A 106 2.60 8.19 -5.08
C SER A 106 3.16 7.02 -5.89
N GLY A 107 3.70 5.98 -5.24
CA GLY A 107 4.27 4.84 -5.95
C GLY A 107 4.95 3.79 -5.06
N LEU A 108 5.87 3.03 -5.66
CA LEU A 108 6.61 1.95 -5.01
C LEU A 108 8.11 2.07 -5.24
N TYR A 109 8.86 2.02 -4.14
CA TYR A 109 10.28 1.66 -4.15
C TYR A 109 10.48 0.22 -3.71
N VAL A 110 11.42 -0.46 -4.38
CA VAL A 110 11.96 -1.74 -3.92
C VAL A 110 13.47 -1.67 -3.91
N LYS A 111 14.04 -1.96 -2.74
CA LYS A 111 15.48 -2.11 -2.54
C LYS A 111 15.81 -3.58 -2.35
N HIS A 112 16.93 -4.02 -2.95
CA HIS A 112 17.52 -5.33 -2.69
C HIS A 112 18.93 -5.11 -2.15
N ASP A 113 19.23 -5.61 -0.95
CA ASP A 113 20.50 -5.38 -0.24
C ASP A 113 20.86 -3.89 -0.15
N GLY A 114 19.86 -3.04 0.13
CA GLY A 114 20.02 -1.59 0.28
C GLY A 114 20.15 -0.80 -1.04
N LYS A 115 20.19 -1.48 -2.20
CA LYS A 115 20.23 -0.83 -3.51
C LYS A 115 18.83 -0.73 -4.11
N LEU A 116 18.42 0.46 -4.54
CA LEU A 116 17.16 0.67 -5.27
C LEU A 116 17.20 -0.09 -6.60
N ILE A 117 16.26 -1.03 -6.78
CA ILE A 117 16.12 -1.86 -7.98
C ILE A 117 14.79 -1.63 -8.71
N PHE A 118 13.82 -1.01 -8.06
CA PHE A 118 12.53 -0.67 -8.62
C PHE A 118 12.08 0.68 -8.09
N ASN A 119 11.71 1.58 -8.99
CA ASN A 119 11.12 2.86 -8.68
C ASN A 119 10.08 3.16 -9.75
N HIS A 120 8.81 3.01 -9.40
CA HIS A 120 7.72 3.37 -10.29
C HIS A 120 6.63 4.12 -9.54
N GLN A 121 6.08 5.11 -10.25
CA GLN A 121 4.95 5.91 -9.82
C GLN A 121 3.65 5.24 -10.24
N CYS A 122 2.56 5.56 -9.56
CA CYS A 122 1.24 5.15 -9.97
C CYS A 122 0.85 5.80 -11.32
N ASP A 123 0.31 5.00 -12.26
CA ASP A 123 0.01 5.44 -13.63
C ASP A 123 -1.17 6.42 -13.70
N VAL A 124 -2.14 6.28 -12.79
CA VAL A 124 -3.38 7.07 -12.76
C VAL A 124 -3.46 7.77 -11.41
N GLY A 125 -3.53 9.10 -11.42
CA GLY A 125 -3.56 9.88 -10.19
C GLY A 125 -2.19 9.94 -9.52
N ILE A 126 -1.43 10.99 -9.86
CA ILE A 126 -0.21 11.40 -9.17
C ILE A 126 -0.39 11.51 -7.64
N TYR A 127 -1.62 11.63 -7.14
CA TYR A 127 -1.94 11.41 -5.73
C TYR A 127 -2.88 10.20 -5.57
N GLN A 128 -2.39 9.11 -4.99
CA GLN A 128 -3.24 8.02 -4.54
C GLN A 128 -3.47 8.18 -3.03
N GLN A 129 -4.74 8.29 -2.63
CA GLN A 129 -5.07 8.53 -1.23
C GLN A 129 -5.03 7.23 -0.42
N LEU A 130 -4.39 7.27 0.75
CA LEU A 130 -4.52 6.20 1.73
C LEU A 130 -5.88 6.22 2.41
N ASN A 131 -6.47 5.04 2.56
CA ASN A 131 -7.62 4.84 3.41
C ASN A 131 -7.24 5.21 4.85
N GLN A 132 -7.97 6.14 5.46
CA GLN A 132 -7.67 6.66 6.80
C GLN A 132 -7.71 5.58 7.90
N ARG A 133 -8.35 4.43 7.66
CA ARG A 133 -8.35 3.30 8.58
C ARG A 133 -6.95 2.70 8.79
N ILE A 134 -6.03 2.90 7.83
CA ILE A 134 -4.66 2.39 7.92
C ILE A 134 -3.92 2.89 9.17
N PHE A 135 -4.11 4.17 9.54
CA PHE A 135 -3.43 4.80 10.69
C PHE A 135 -3.87 4.24 12.05
N ARG A 136 -5.03 3.58 12.09
CA ARG A 136 -5.46 2.81 13.26
C ARG A 136 -5.01 1.36 13.18
N GLY A 137 -4.93 0.82 11.96
CA GLY A 137 -4.71 -0.59 11.69
C GLY A 137 -3.24 -1.04 11.73
N LEU A 138 -2.32 -0.17 11.36
CA LEU A 138 -0.87 -0.43 11.33
C LEU A 138 -0.12 0.32 12.43
N GLU A 139 1.05 -0.19 12.79
CA GLU A 139 1.95 0.47 13.74
C GLU A 139 2.76 1.55 13.00
N THR A 140 2.75 2.78 13.52
CA THR A 140 3.67 3.84 13.09
C THR A 140 4.99 3.68 13.82
N VAL A 141 6.07 3.59 13.07
CA VAL A 141 7.44 3.43 13.57
C VAL A 141 8.32 4.56 13.05
N ALA A 142 9.49 4.75 13.68
CA ALA A 142 10.47 5.71 13.19
C ALA A 142 10.93 5.35 11.76
N PRO A 143 11.29 6.34 10.92
CA PRO A 143 11.93 6.10 9.64
C PRO A 143 13.21 5.25 9.79
N ASP A 144 13.40 4.28 8.90
CA ASP A 144 14.60 3.45 8.77
C ASP A 144 15.28 3.85 7.46
N SER A 145 16.45 4.49 7.53
CA SER A 145 17.20 4.96 6.37
C SER A 145 17.63 3.84 5.40
N ASN A 146 17.53 2.57 5.80
CA ASN A 146 17.78 1.44 4.91
C ASN A 146 16.53 1.01 4.11
N ILE A 147 15.36 1.59 4.39
CA ILE A 147 14.11 1.36 3.66
C ILE A 147 13.61 2.67 3.10
N ASP A 148 13.37 3.64 3.98
CA ASP A 148 12.79 4.95 3.70
C ASP A 148 13.78 5.83 2.91
N ASP A 149 13.38 6.21 1.69
CA ASP A 149 14.08 7.18 0.83
C ASP A 149 13.54 8.62 0.95
#